data_AF-A0A9N8DNB2-F1
#
_entry.id   AF-A0A9N8DNB2-F1
#
_cell.length_a   1.000
_cell.length_b   1.000
_cell.length_c   1.000
_cell.angle_alpha   90.00
_cell.angle_beta   90.00
_cell.angle_gamma   90.00
#
_symmetry.space_group_name_H-M   'P 1'
#
loop_
_entity.id
_entity.type
_entity.pdbx_description
1 polymer ?
#
loop_
_entity_poly.entity_id
_entity_poly.type
_entity_poly.pdbx_seq_one_letter_code
_entity_poly.pdbx_strand_id
1 'polypeptide(L)'
;MDQHQQHHDGERPDEDDRGHRNNHGPQAILHHLDPGRMDLEQGEILRAWALKNAVEQDPDTSALSDYELVQIALVTTDVDEAMEKVQMLHQFRKEYNIVESVDHARFCIQEVMRLFPGYLLSFTFFREGDMHSGHYGLVQDATKLNAKLIPKSGGPAMNMLLATAYFCFQAMNPDFEAVRRGVVSLLECENFDWKQHVTFGGVKQMYLDFFMHYPTKWHQARNYHTGVLFNLLASMCRPFQTEDLRESWQIGCMSPGGRLDTIFLQPNLQAANERFIHRVANILELRYNHEASFVLPPLVNQPAAG
;
A
#
# COMPACT_ATOMS: atom_id res chain seq x y z
N MET A 1 -26.67 52.11 16.02
CA MET A 1 -27.32 50.83 16.35
C MET A 1 -27.54 50.13 15.03
N ASP A 2 -26.48 49.51 14.52
CA ASP A 2 -26.45 48.90 13.19
C ASP A 2 -26.69 47.40 13.32
N GLN A 3 -27.76 46.94 12.68
CA GLN A 3 -28.11 45.53 12.60
C GLN A 3 -27.31 44.90 11.44
N HIS A 4 -26.35 44.03 11.78
CA HIS A 4 -25.73 43.13 10.82
C HIS A 4 -26.65 41.93 10.58
N GLN A 5 -27.10 41.81 9.34
CA GLN A 5 -27.95 40.75 8.83
C GLN A 5 -27.04 39.66 8.26
N GLN A 6 -26.93 38.53 8.96
CA GLN A 6 -26.21 37.35 8.49
C GLN A 6 -27.09 36.57 7.51
N HIS A 7 -26.61 36.39 6.29
CA HIS A 7 -27.17 35.47 5.31
C HIS A 7 -26.82 34.03 5.71
N HIS A 8 -27.85 33.24 6.00
CA HIS A 8 -27.75 31.79 6.06
C HIS A 8 -27.84 31.24 4.63
N ASP A 9 -26.73 30.70 4.14
CA ASP A 9 -26.70 29.90 2.92
C ASP A 9 -27.49 28.59 3.15
N GLY A 10 -28.42 28.34 2.23
CA GLY A 10 -29.27 27.16 2.25
C GLY A 10 -28.50 25.93 1.74
N GLU A 11 -28.30 24.98 2.63
CA GLU A 11 -27.90 23.61 2.29
C GLU A 11 -29.01 22.96 1.46
N ARG A 12 -28.64 22.47 0.27
CA ARG A 12 -29.52 21.62 -0.53
C ARG A 12 -29.46 20.19 0.04
N PRO A 13 -30.59 19.49 0.18
CA PRO A 13 -30.58 18.09 0.55
C PRO A 13 -30.04 17.24 -0.61
N ASP A 14 -28.92 16.56 -0.38
CA ASP A 14 -28.35 15.57 -1.30
C ASP A 14 -29.23 14.31 -1.28
N GLU A 15 -30.17 14.24 -2.21
CA GLU A 15 -30.91 13.03 -2.56
C GLU A 15 -30.07 12.16 -3.50
N ASP A 16 -29.14 11.36 -2.98
CA ASP A 16 -28.60 10.21 -3.71
C ASP A 16 -28.11 9.10 -2.76
N ASP A 17 -28.99 8.66 -1.85
CA ASP A 17 -28.81 7.42 -1.09
C ASP A 17 -29.30 6.21 -1.90
N ARG A 18 -28.74 6.04 -3.11
CA ARG A 18 -28.94 4.81 -3.90
C ARG A 18 -27.97 3.78 -3.38
N GLY A 19 -28.45 2.96 -2.45
CA GLY A 19 -27.72 1.85 -1.84
C GLY A 19 -26.71 1.20 -2.77
N HIS A 20 -25.43 1.54 -2.55
CA HIS A 20 -24.27 0.93 -3.18
C HIS A 20 -24.24 -0.55 -2.80
N ARG A 21 -24.95 -1.39 -3.56
CA ARG A 21 -24.69 -2.82 -3.57
C ARG A 21 -23.28 -2.97 -4.12
N ASN A 22 -22.32 -3.13 -3.22
CA ASN A 22 -20.90 -3.45 -3.45
C ASN A 22 -20.74 -4.82 -4.14
N ASN A 23 -21.40 -5.00 -5.28
CA ASN A 23 -21.28 -6.16 -6.14
C ASN A 23 -20.01 -5.99 -6.99
N HIS A 24 -18.86 -5.96 -6.30
CA HIS A 24 -17.53 -5.93 -6.91
C HIS A 24 -17.21 -7.30 -7.54
N GLY A 25 -18.00 -7.67 -8.55
CA GLY A 25 -17.83 -8.92 -9.29
C GLY A 25 -16.50 -8.98 -10.04
N PRO A 26 -16.22 -10.12 -10.70
CA PRO A 26 -14.96 -10.46 -11.39
C PRO A 26 -14.43 -9.39 -12.36
N GLN A 27 -15.27 -8.45 -12.80
CA GLN A 27 -14.92 -7.38 -13.74
C GLN A 27 -13.77 -6.46 -13.28
N ALA A 28 -13.43 -6.40 -11.98
CA ALA A 28 -12.29 -5.58 -11.54
C ALA A 28 -10.95 -6.10 -12.13
N ILE A 29 -10.88 -7.39 -12.43
CA ILE A 29 -9.71 -8.04 -13.01
C ILE A 29 -9.49 -7.64 -14.47
N LEU A 30 -10.55 -7.21 -15.18
CA LEU A 30 -10.47 -6.93 -16.62
C LEU A 30 -9.70 -5.64 -16.96
N HIS A 31 -9.57 -4.69 -16.02
CA HIS A 31 -8.78 -3.47 -16.25
C HIS A 31 -7.27 -3.75 -16.37
N HIS A 32 -6.81 -4.92 -15.98
CA HIS A 32 -5.40 -5.32 -16.05
C HIS A 32 -4.99 -5.88 -17.42
N LEU A 33 -5.93 -5.98 -18.35
CA LEU A 33 -5.68 -6.52 -19.69
C LEU A 33 -5.22 -5.47 -20.70
N ASP A 34 -5.14 -4.19 -20.30
CA ASP A 34 -4.57 -3.15 -21.16
C ASP A 34 -3.04 -3.33 -21.26
N PRO A 35 -2.51 -3.73 -22.43
CA PRO A 35 -1.08 -3.97 -22.59
C PRO A 35 -0.23 -2.71 -22.35
N GLY A 36 -0.80 -1.51 -22.54
CA GLY A 36 -0.09 -0.25 -22.36
C GLY A 36 0.29 0.04 -20.89
N ARG A 37 -0.28 -0.70 -19.93
CA ARG A 37 0.04 -0.55 -18.50
C ARG A 37 1.46 -0.97 -18.13
N MET A 38 2.10 -1.75 -19.00
CA MET A 38 3.48 -2.22 -18.87
C MET A 38 4.47 -1.42 -19.74
N ASP A 39 4.00 -0.44 -20.50
CA ASP A 39 4.88 0.39 -21.33
C ASP A 39 5.75 1.29 -20.45
N LEU A 40 6.97 1.54 -20.92
CA LEU A 40 7.94 2.42 -20.28
C LEU A 40 8.30 3.57 -21.20
N GLU A 41 8.42 4.76 -20.62
CA GLU A 41 8.99 5.91 -21.28
C GLU A 41 10.51 5.78 -21.38
N GLN A 42 11.13 6.43 -22.38
CA GLN A 42 12.58 6.37 -22.59
C GLN A 42 13.40 6.78 -21.35
N GLY A 43 12.91 7.77 -20.59
CA GLY A 43 13.57 8.22 -19.36
C GLY A 43 13.51 7.17 -18.24
N GLU A 44 12.44 6.39 -18.17
CA GLU A 44 12.27 5.30 -17.20
C GLU A 44 13.18 4.12 -17.54
N ILE A 45 13.28 3.78 -18.83
CA ILE A 45 14.21 2.76 -19.34
C ILE A 45 15.66 3.14 -18.99
N LEU A 46 16.06 4.41 -19.20
CA LEU A 46 17.41 4.88 -18.87
C LEU A 46 17.72 4.76 -17.38
N ARG A 47 16.77 5.13 -16.50
CA ARG A 47 16.96 5.00 -15.04
C ARG A 47 17.04 3.53 -14.61
N ALA A 48 16.17 2.67 -15.16
CA ALA A 48 16.20 1.24 -14.86
C ALA A 48 17.51 0.58 -15.28
N TRP A 49 18.07 0.95 -16.45
CA TRP A 49 19.40 0.49 -16.87
C TRP A 49 20.53 0.99 -15.98
N ALA A 50 20.48 2.26 -15.54
CA ALA A 50 21.47 2.79 -14.62
C ALA A 50 21.46 2.02 -13.28
N LEU A 51 20.28 1.74 -12.74
CA LEU A 51 20.13 0.92 -11.54
C LEU A 51 20.60 -0.52 -11.76
N LYS A 52 20.22 -1.15 -12.88
CA LYS A 52 20.65 -2.51 -13.23
C LYS A 52 22.18 -2.62 -13.26
N ASN A 53 22.85 -1.68 -13.94
CA ASN A 53 24.30 -1.65 -14.01
C ASN A 53 24.94 -1.46 -12.62
N ALA A 54 24.32 -0.66 -11.73
CA ALA A 54 24.81 -0.47 -10.36
C ALA A 54 24.66 -1.75 -9.52
N VAL A 55 23.52 -2.44 -9.62
CA VAL A 55 23.28 -3.75 -8.96
C VAL A 55 24.27 -4.80 -9.45
N GLU A 56 24.53 -4.89 -10.75
CA GLU A 56 25.49 -5.85 -11.33
C GLU A 56 26.94 -5.60 -10.87
N GLN A 57 27.27 -4.38 -10.42
CA GLN A 57 28.59 -4.02 -9.90
C GLN A 57 28.72 -4.21 -8.38
N ASP A 58 27.61 -4.39 -7.66
CA ASP A 58 27.59 -4.55 -6.20
C ASP A 58 27.49 -6.04 -5.81
N PRO A 59 28.58 -6.67 -5.31
CA PRO A 59 28.60 -8.09 -4.98
C PRO A 59 27.74 -8.47 -3.78
N ASP A 60 27.32 -7.50 -2.95
CA ASP A 60 26.50 -7.74 -1.77
C ASP A 60 25.00 -7.74 -2.09
N THR A 61 24.62 -7.38 -3.32
CA THR A 61 23.23 -7.41 -3.78
C THR A 61 22.90 -8.71 -4.52
N SER A 62 21.72 -9.28 -4.24
CA SER A 62 21.19 -10.36 -5.06
C SER A 62 20.65 -9.81 -6.37
N ALA A 63 20.78 -10.56 -7.46
CA ALA A 63 20.12 -10.24 -8.71
C ALA A 63 18.60 -10.08 -8.50
N LEU A 64 18.10 -8.87 -8.72
CA LEU A 64 16.67 -8.59 -8.85
C LEU A 64 16.21 -8.84 -10.29
N SER A 65 14.93 -9.08 -10.48
CA SER A 65 14.35 -9.15 -11.82
C SER A 65 14.35 -7.78 -12.50
N ASP A 66 14.32 -7.77 -13.84
CA ASP A 66 14.18 -6.53 -14.62
C ASP A 66 12.91 -5.75 -14.22
N TYR A 67 11.84 -6.46 -13.86
CA TYR A 67 10.59 -5.87 -13.40
C TYR A 67 10.77 -5.09 -12.09
N GLU A 68 11.45 -5.70 -11.11
CA GLU A 68 11.69 -5.07 -9.81
C GLU A 68 12.60 -3.84 -9.93
N LEU A 69 13.65 -3.93 -10.76
CA LEU A 69 14.54 -2.80 -11.02
C LEU A 69 13.77 -1.62 -11.62
N VAL A 70 12.86 -1.88 -12.57
CA VAL A 70 11.98 -0.85 -13.12
C VAL A 70 11.05 -0.29 -12.06
N GLN A 71 10.40 -1.13 -11.24
CA GLN A 71 9.51 -0.67 -10.18
C GLN A 71 10.22 0.31 -9.23
N ILE A 72 11.45 0.01 -8.84
CA ILE A 72 12.27 0.91 -8.00
C ILE A 72 12.60 2.20 -8.76
N ALA A 73 13.07 2.11 -10.01
CA ALA A 73 13.42 3.26 -10.84
C ALA A 73 12.24 4.18 -11.24
N LEU A 74 11.00 3.68 -11.11
CA LEU A 74 9.77 4.45 -11.30
C LEU A 74 9.42 5.31 -10.09
N VAL A 75 9.90 4.94 -8.90
CA VAL A 75 9.60 5.66 -7.65
C VAL A 75 10.79 6.46 -7.12
N THR A 76 12.01 6.18 -7.58
CA THR A 76 13.20 6.96 -7.26
C THR A 76 13.67 7.75 -8.47
N THR A 77 14.30 8.90 -8.22
CA THR A 77 14.96 9.70 -9.26
C THR A 77 16.46 9.53 -9.26
N ASP A 78 17.03 9.13 -8.13
CA ASP A 78 18.46 8.99 -7.88
C ASP A 78 18.86 7.51 -7.77
N VAL A 79 20.02 7.16 -8.33
CA VAL A 79 20.50 5.76 -8.36
C VAL A 79 21.02 5.32 -7.00
N ASP A 80 21.60 6.21 -6.20
CA ASP A 80 22.11 5.86 -4.88
C ASP A 80 20.94 5.58 -3.93
N GLU A 81 19.89 6.42 -3.97
CA GLU A 81 18.64 6.17 -3.24
C GLU A 81 18.00 4.84 -3.69
N ALA A 82 17.99 4.56 -5.00
CA ALA A 82 17.48 3.30 -5.53
C ALA A 82 18.27 2.10 -5.01
N MET A 83 19.60 2.19 -4.99
CA MET A 83 20.49 1.14 -4.47
C MET A 83 20.26 0.89 -2.98
N GLU A 84 20.06 1.94 -2.18
CA GLU A 84 19.70 1.77 -0.76
C GLU A 84 18.40 0.96 -0.62
N LYS A 85 17.37 1.28 -1.41
CA LYS A 85 16.11 0.52 -1.40
C LYS A 85 16.30 -0.93 -1.83
N VAL A 86 17.14 -1.21 -2.85
CA VAL A 86 17.49 -2.57 -3.27
C VAL A 86 18.11 -3.37 -2.12
N GLN A 87 19.13 -2.81 -1.47
CA GLN A 87 19.84 -3.45 -0.37
C GLN A 87 18.91 -3.70 0.83
N MET A 88 18.10 -2.71 1.19
CA MET A 88 17.17 -2.82 2.32
C MET A 88 16.03 -3.80 2.05
N LEU A 89 15.49 -3.87 0.83
CA LEU A 89 14.51 -4.89 0.45
C LEU A 89 15.12 -6.30 0.46
N HIS A 90 16.35 -6.46 -0.02
CA HIS A 90 17.05 -7.75 0.05
C HIS A 90 17.22 -8.20 1.51
N GLN A 91 17.70 -7.30 2.37
CA GLN A 91 17.87 -7.56 3.79
C GLN A 91 16.52 -7.86 4.47
N PHE A 92 15.47 -7.11 4.16
CA PHE A 92 14.12 -7.36 4.66
C PHE A 92 13.63 -8.76 4.29
N ARG A 93 13.74 -9.16 3.02
CA ARG A 93 13.33 -10.50 2.56
C ARG A 93 14.05 -11.60 3.34
N LYS A 94 15.35 -11.45 3.55
CA LYS A 94 16.18 -12.40 4.30
C LYS A 94 15.78 -12.45 5.78
N GLU A 95 15.66 -11.31 6.44
CA GLU A 95 15.34 -11.20 7.86
C GLU A 95 13.95 -11.75 8.20
N TYR A 96 12.97 -11.45 7.35
CA TYR A 96 11.58 -11.87 7.52
C TYR A 96 11.24 -13.18 6.83
N ASN A 97 12.25 -13.88 6.27
CA ASN A 97 12.11 -15.16 5.56
C ASN A 97 11.02 -15.12 4.47
N ILE A 98 11.00 -14.05 3.70
CA ILE A 98 10.04 -13.85 2.61
C ILE A 98 10.35 -14.81 1.47
N VAL A 99 9.48 -15.79 1.27
CA VAL A 99 9.40 -16.60 0.05
C VAL A 99 8.37 -15.97 -0.88
N GLU A 100 8.80 -15.44 -2.01
CA GLU A 100 7.92 -14.76 -2.98
C GLU A 100 7.05 -15.76 -3.74
N SER A 101 5.92 -16.11 -3.15
CA SER A 101 4.92 -16.99 -3.74
C SER A 101 3.52 -16.65 -3.24
N VAL A 102 2.51 -16.96 -4.06
CA VAL A 102 1.10 -16.75 -3.70
C VAL A 102 0.72 -17.55 -2.45
N ASP A 103 1.24 -18.77 -2.29
CA ASP A 103 0.94 -19.62 -1.13
C ASP A 103 1.54 -19.06 0.16
N HIS A 104 2.77 -18.54 0.11
CA HIS A 104 3.35 -17.88 1.27
C HIS A 104 2.60 -16.59 1.63
N ALA A 105 2.19 -15.80 0.64
CA ALA A 105 1.36 -14.63 0.87
C ALA A 105 0.04 -14.99 1.56
N ARG A 106 -0.66 -16.03 1.07
CA ARG A 106 -1.90 -16.53 1.69
C ARG A 106 -1.67 -16.93 3.14
N PHE A 107 -0.61 -17.68 3.41
CA PHE A 107 -0.25 -18.11 4.76
C PHE A 107 -0.03 -16.91 5.69
N CYS A 108 0.80 -15.93 5.30
CA CYS A 108 1.05 -14.75 6.13
C CYS A 108 -0.23 -13.96 6.42
N ILE A 109 -1.06 -13.72 5.40
CA ILE A 109 -2.33 -12.99 5.54
C ILE A 109 -3.29 -13.73 6.47
N GLN A 110 -3.42 -15.05 6.31
CA GLN A 110 -4.26 -15.89 7.18
C GLN A 110 -3.80 -15.82 8.63
N GLU A 111 -2.49 -15.89 8.88
CA GLU A 111 -1.94 -15.76 10.23
C GLU A 111 -2.19 -14.37 10.84
N VAL A 112 -2.03 -13.30 10.07
CA VAL A 112 -2.39 -11.94 10.52
C VAL A 112 -3.87 -11.82 10.85
N MET A 113 -4.76 -12.36 10.00
CA MET A 113 -6.21 -12.36 10.27
C MET A 113 -6.59 -13.20 11.50
N ARG A 114 -5.85 -14.27 11.78
CA ARG A 114 -6.01 -15.09 12.99
C ARG A 114 -5.55 -14.35 14.23
N LEU A 115 -4.43 -13.63 14.16
CA LEU A 115 -3.86 -12.85 15.27
C LEU A 115 -4.65 -11.57 15.56
N PHE A 116 -5.14 -10.91 14.51
CA PHE A 116 -5.85 -9.62 14.57
C PHE A 116 -7.16 -9.69 13.77
N PRO A 117 -8.19 -10.38 14.28
CA PRO A 117 -9.46 -10.53 13.58
C PRO A 117 -10.09 -9.17 13.25
N GLY A 118 -10.34 -8.93 11.96
CA GLY A 118 -10.92 -7.69 11.45
C GLY A 118 -9.91 -6.57 11.19
N TYR A 119 -8.61 -6.79 11.35
CA TYR A 119 -7.60 -5.77 11.02
C TYR A 119 -7.55 -5.47 9.52
N LEU A 120 -7.55 -6.50 8.68
CA LEU A 120 -7.55 -6.37 7.22
C LEU A 120 -9.01 -6.38 6.72
N LEU A 121 -9.53 -5.22 6.35
CA LEU A 121 -10.95 -5.05 6.00
C LEU A 121 -11.22 -5.35 4.53
N SER A 122 -10.42 -4.78 3.63
CA SER A 122 -10.62 -4.91 2.19
C SER A 122 -9.33 -4.65 1.42
N PHE A 123 -9.15 -5.38 0.33
CA PHE A 123 -8.21 -5.07 -0.74
C PHE A 123 -9.03 -4.81 -1.99
N THR A 124 -8.85 -3.66 -2.64
CA THR A 124 -9.71 -3.26 -3.77
C THR A 124 -8.98 -2.45 -4.81
N PHE A 125 -9.51 -2.47 -6.03
CA PHE A 125 -9.22 -1.47 -7.05
C PHE A 125 -10.42 -0.52 -7.09
N PHE A 126 -10.20 0.77 -6.82
CA PHE A 126 -11.26 1.78 -6.84
C PHE A 126 -11.62 2.10 -8.29
N ARG A 127 -12.90 2.03 -8.64
CA ARG A 127 -13.34 2.16 -10.04
C ARG A 127 -13.70 3.60 -10.37
N GLU A 128 -13.86 3.88 -11.66
CA GLU A 128 -14.39 5.15 -12.16
C GLU A 128 -15.67 5.55 -11.43
N GLY A 129 -15.72 6.83 -10.99
CA GLY A 129 -16.82 7.40 -10.22
C GLY A 129 -16.55 7.48 -8.72
N ASP A 130 -15.54 6.75 -8.22
CA ASP A 130 -15.05 6.91 -6.85
C ASP A 130 -14.01 8.04 -6.78
N MET A 131 -13.90 8.72 -5.65
CA MET A 131 -12.86 9.73 -5.39
C MET A 131 -11.42 9.19 -5.53
N HIS A 132 -11.26 7.87 -5.53
CA HIS A 132 -9.97 7.16 -5.65
C HIS A 132 -9.85 6.38 -6.97
N SER A 133 -10.65 6.73 -7.99
CA SER A 133 -10.74 6.00 -9.26
C SER A 133 -9.37 5.64 -9.85
N GLY A 134 -9.16 4.37 -10.16
CA GLY A 134 -7.97 3.87 -10.85
C GLY A 134 -6.78 3.53 -9.95
N HIS A 135 -6.97 3.49 -8.63
CA HIS A 135 -5.92 3.14 -7.66
C HIS A 135 -6.20 1.82 -6.96
N TYR A 136 -5.13 1.12 -6.59
CA TYR A 136 -5.23 0.00 -5.63
C TYR A 136 -5.26 0.54 -4.20
N GLY A 137 -6.14 -0.06 -3.42
CA GLY A 137 -6.50 0.35 -2.08
C GLY A 137 -6.35 -0.76 -1.06
N LEU A 138 -5.72 -0.44 0.06
CA LEU A 138 -5.74 -1.26 1.26
C LEU A 138 -6.61 -0.57 2.32
N VAL A 139 -7.60 -1.29 2.84
CA VAL A 139 -8.48 -0.82 3.91
C VAL A 139 -8.23 -1.62 5.17
N GLN A 140 -7.97 -0.93 6.28
CA GLN A 140 -7.59 -1.55 7.56
C GLN A 140 -8.34 -0.91 8.74
N ASP A 141 -8.41 -1.62 9.87
CA ASP A 141 -8.91 -1.09 11.14
C ASP A 141 -7.81 -1.17 12.22
N ALA A 142 -7.21 -0.02 12.53
CA ALA A 142 -6.13 0.08 13.51
C ALA A 142 -6.53 -0.40 14.90
N THR A 143 -7.83 -0.40 15.22
CA THR A 143 -8.37 -0.79 16.53
C THR A 143 -8.45 -2.31 16.72
N LYS A 144 -8.17 -3.10 15.67
CA LYS A 144 -8.12 -4.57 15.80
C LYS A 144 -6.71 -5.09 16.09
N LEU A 145 -5.69 -4.24 16.00
CA LEU A 145 -4.35 -4.60 16.44
C LEU A 145 -4.32 -4.77 17.96
N ASN A 146 -3.47 -5.67 18.45
CA ASN A 146 -3.29 -5.90 19.88
C ASN A 146 -1.81 -5.73 20.24
N ALA A 147 -1.50 -4.61 20.90
CA ALA A 147 -0.15 -4.25 21.32
C ALA A 147 0.51 -5.34 22.19
N LYS A 148 -0.28 -6.14 22.92
CA LYS A 148 0.27 -7.22 23.76
C LYS A 148 0.85 -8.37 22.95
N LEU A 149 0.37 -8.56 21.72
CA LEU A 149 0.88 -9.56 20.78
C LEU A 149 2.10 -9.03 20.01
N ILE A 150 2.33 -7.71 20.01
CA ILE A 150 3.42 -7.03 19.30
C ILE A 150 4.46 -6.56 20.33
N PRO A 151 5.38 -7.43 20.75
CA PRO A 151 6.43 -7.07 21.71
C PRO A 151 7.28 -5.90 21.18
N LYS A 152 7.89 -5.15 22.11
CA LYS A 152 8.65 -3.93 21.79
C LYS A 152 9.88 -4.17 20.90
N SER A 153 10.44 -5.38 20.90
CA SER A 153 11.67 -5.76 20.22
C SER A 153 11.43 -6.63 18.98
N GLY A 154 10.22 -6.60 18.41
CA GLY A 154 9.83 -7.54 17.37
C GLY A 154 9.55 -8.95 17.92
N GLY A 155 8.91 -9.78 17.10
CA GLY A 155 8.47 -11.12 17.48
C GLY A 155 7.58 -11.73 16.40
N PRO A 156 7.14 -12.98 16.55
CA PRO A 156 6.46 -13.71 15.48
C PRO A 156 5.24 -12.97 14.90
N ALA A 157 4.42 -12.33 15.74
CA ALA A 157 3.28 -11.56 15.26
C ALA A 157 3.68 -10.30 14.48
N MET A 158 4.76 -9.62 14.87
CA MET A 158 5.28 -8.49 14.12
C MET A 158 5.85 -8.95 12.77
N ASN A 159 6.60 -10.06 12.76
CA ASN A 159 7.16 -10.60 11.53
C ASN A 159 6.04 -10.99 10.54
N MET A 160 4.96 -11.60 11.02
CA MET A 160 3.78 -11.89 10.19
C MET A 160 3.09 -10.63 9.67
N LEU A 161 3.01 -9.59 10.50
CA LEU A 161 2.44 -8.30 10.12
C LEU A 161 3.28 -7.62 9.02
N LEU A 162 4.61 -7.65 9.14
CA LEU A 162 5.54 -7.09 8.14
C LEU A 162 5.56 -7.90 6.85
N ALA A 163 5.58 -9.23 6.93
CA ALA A 163 5.45 -10.08 5.75
C ALA A 163 4.11 -9.87 5.03
N THR A 164 3.03 -9.70 5.79
CA THR A 164 1.71 -9.39 5.21
C THR A 164 1.68 -8.01 4.55
N ALA A 165 2.27 -6.99 5.19
CA ALA A 165 2.40 -5.66 4.61
C ALA A 165 3.18 -5.74 3.28
N TYR A 166 4.30 -6.47 3.26
CA TYR A 166 5.08 -6.72 2.06
C TYR A 166 4.23 -7.27 0.91
N PHE A 167 3.48 -8.36 1.13
CA PHE A 167 2.64 -8.94 0.09
C PHE A 167 1.47 -8.05 -0.35
N CYS A 168 0.85 -7.31 0.59
CA CYS A 168 -0.18 -6.33 0.24
C CYS A 168 0.39 -5.23 -0.64
N PHE A 169 1.58 -4.72 -0.34
CA PHE A 169 2.22 -3.68 -1.15
C PHE A 169 2.70 -4.19 -2.50
N GLN A 170 3.12 -5.46 -2.60
CA GLN A 170 3.35 -6.08 -3.91
C GLN A 170 2.05 -6.15 -4.71
N ALA A 171 0.96 -6.58 -4.09
CA ALA A 171 -0.35 -6.64 -4.74
C ALA A 171 -0.89 -5.25 -5.14
N MET A 172 -0.50 -4.16 -4.47
CA MET A 172 -0.91 -2.80 -4.87
C MET A 172 -0.10 -2.26 -6.07
N ASN A 173 0.99 -2.93 -6.43
CA ASN A 173 1.88 -2.55 -7.54
C ASN A 173 2.04 -3.69 -8.58
N PRO A 174 0.93 -4.19 -9.17
CA PRO A 174 0.99 -5.35 -10.07
C PRO A 174 1.46 -5.03 -11.49
N ASP A 175 1.51 -3.75 -11.88
CA ASP A 175 2.00 -3.27 -13.16
C ASP A 175 2.60 -1.86 -13.02
N PHE A 176 3.31 -1.37 -14.04
CA PHE A 176 4.01 -0.09 -13.97
C PHE A 176 3.08 1.12 -13.89
N GLU A 177 1.91 1.06 -14.54
CA GLU A 177 0.88 2.10 -14.39
C GLU A 177 0.39 2.21 -12.94
N ALA A 178 0.18 1.10 -12.24
CA ALA A 178 -0.17 1.10 -10.82
C ALA A 178 0.94 1.73 -9.96
N VAL A 179 2.20 1.40 -10.25
CA VAL A 179 3.38 2.00 -9.57
C VAL A 179 3.41 3.51 -9.76
N ARG A 180 3.16 4.02 -10.98
CA ARG A 180 3.13 5.46 -11.27
C ARG A 180 2.00 6.17 -10.54
N ARG A 181 0.81 5.59 -10.56
CA ARG A 181 -0.39 6.14 -9.91
C ARG A 181 -0.25 6.20 -8.40
N GLY A 182 0.51 5.27 -7.81
CA GLY A 182 0.65 5.15 -6.38
C GLY A 182 -0.57 4.55 -5.70
N VAL A 183 -0.42 4.30 -4.41
CA VAL A 183 -1.36 3.48 -3.63
C VAL A 183 -2.29 4.34 -2.77
N VAL A 184 -3.43 3.76 -2.42
CA VAL A 184 -4.38 4.32 -1.45
C VAL A 184 -4.42 3.46 -0.20
N SER A 185 -4.30 4.09 0.96
CA SER A 185 -4.54 3.45 2.26
C SER A 185 -5.69 4.15 2.97
N LEU A 186 -6.67 3.36 3.43
CA LEU A 186 -7.78 3.83 4.25
C LEU A 186 -7.71 3.11 5.60
N LEU A 187 -7.62 3.87 6.69
CA LEU A 187 -7.47 3.34 8.04
C LEU A 187 -8.62 3.80 8.93
N GLU A 188 -9.38 2.85 9.46
CA GLU A 188 -10.36 3.10 10.52
C GLU A 188 -9.66 3.23 11.89
N CYS A 189 -10.00 4.28 12.63
CA CYS A 189 -9.35 4.63 13.90
C CYS A 189 -10.35 4.93 15.03
N GLU A 190 -11.66 4.76 14.84
CA GLU A 190 -12.64 5.04 15.88
C GLU A 190 -12.48 4.08 17.06
N ASN A 191 -12.27 4.66 18.25
CA ASN A 191 -11.91 4.00 19.51
C ASN A 191 -10.44 3.55 19.61
N PHE A 192 -9.55 4.11 18.81
CA PHE A 192 -8.12 3.86 18.93
C PHE A 192 -7.56 4.30 20.30
N ASP A 193 -7.12 3.31 21.08
CA ASP A 193 -6.32 3.45 22.30
C ASP A 193 -4.87 2.98 22.07
N TRP A 194 -3.92 3.90 22.14
CA TRP A 194 -2.51 3.59 21.92
C TRP A 194 -1.96 2.53 22.89
N LYS A 195 -2.47 2.43 24.13
CA LYS A 195 -1.98 1.43 25.09
C LYS A 195 -2.41 0.01 24.74
N GLN A 196 -3.52 -0.11 24.01
CA GLN A 196 -4.13 -1.39 23.68
C GLN A 196 -3.72 -1.86 22.29
N HIS A 197 -3.61 -0.94 21.33
CA HIS A 197 -3.54 -1.33 19.93
C HIS A 197 -2.13 -1.33 19.35
N VAL A 198 -1.23 -0.44 19.81
CA VAL A 198 0.14 -0.37 19.28
C VAL A 198 1.19 -0.14 20.35
N THR A 199 2.43 -0.54 20.09
CA THR A 199 3.58 -0.07 20.89
C THR A 199 4.41 0.89 20.05
N PHE A 200 5.00 1.92 20.66
CA PHE A 200 5.89 2.83 19.93
C PHE A 200 7.06 2.08 19.29
N GLY A 201 7.58 1.05 19.98
CA GLY A 201 8.61 0.17 19.43
C GLY A 201 8.15 -0.56 18.17
N GLY A 202 6.93 -1.12 18.19
CA GLY A 202 6.37 -1.80 17.02
C GLY A 202 6.10 -0.85 15.85
N VAL A 203 5.53 0.33 16.10
CA VAL A 203 5.30 1.33 15.03
C VAL A 203 6.64 1.80 14.45
N LYS A 204 7.62 2.10 15.29
CA LYS A 204 8.96 2.48 14.87
C LYS A 204 9.60 1.39 14.01
N GLN A 205 9.52 0.12 14.44
CA GLN A 205 10.07 -1.01 13.69
C GLN A 205 9.39 -1.14 12.33
N MET A 206 8.06 -1.09 12.27
CA MET A 206 7.35 -1.16 10.99
C MET A 206 7.73 -0.04 10.03
N TYR A 207 7.97 1.15 10.57
CA TYR A 207 8.40 2.28 9.78
C TYR A 207 9.83 2.11 9.25
N LEU A 208 10.78 1.79 10.14
CA LEU A 208 12.19 1.66 9.80
C LEU A 208 12.48 0.44 8.95
N ASP A 209 11.89 -0.71 9.25
CA ASP A 209 12.23 -1.95 8.57
C ASP A 209 11.53 -2.07 7.22
N PHE A 210 10.36 -1.43 7.05
CA PHE A 210 9.53 -1.61 5.86
C PHE A 210 9.17 -0.30 5.16
N PHE A 211 8.39 0.58 5.79
CA PHE A 211 7.80 1.73 5.06
C PHE A 211 8.81 2.73 4.49
N MET A 212 9.95 2.91 5.16
CA MET A 212 11.00 3.82 4.70
C MET A 212 11.71 3.30 3.43
N HIS A 213 11.75 1.98 3.24
CA HIS A 213 12.55 1.34 2.20
C HIS A 213 11.73 0.77 1.07
N TYR A 214 10.45 0.43 1.30
CA TYR A 214 9.63 -0.14 0.26
C TYR A 214 9.39 0.87 -0.89
N PRO A 215 9.63 0.50 -2.16
CA PRO A 215 9.47 1.38 -3.31
C PRO A 215 7.98 1.58 -3.61
N THR A 216 7.38 2.61 -3.03
CA THR A 216 5.98 2.97 -3.24
C THR A 216 5.80 4.47 -3.30
N LYS A 217 4.93 4.90 -4.22
CA LYS A 217 4.35 6.24 -4.26
C LYS A 217 3.02 6.24 -3.53
N TRP A 218 2.81 7.25 -2.69
CA TRP A 218 1.52 7.46 -2.03
C TRP A 218 0.62 8.38 -2.85
N HIS A 219 -0.52 7.86 -3.32
CA HIS A 219 -1.58 8.72 -3.84
C HIS A 219 -2.37 9.32 -2.68
N GLN A 220 -2.76 8.48 -1.72
CA GLN A 220 -3.51 8.92 -0.56
C GLN A 220 -3.38 7.99 0.63
N ALA A 221 -3.27 8.58 1.82
CA ALA A 221 -3.43 7.87 3.08
C ALA A 221 -4.50 8.59 3.91
N ARG A 222 -5.66 7.98 4.13
CA ARG A 222 -6.76 8.58 4.90
C ARG A 222 -7.02 7.82 6.17
N ASN A 223 -6.98 8.52 7.29
CA ASN A 223 -7.31 7.96 8.59
C ASN A 223 -8.65 8.52 9.05
N TYR A 224 -9.63 7.64 9.13
CA TYR A 224 -11.03 7.94 9.42
C TYR A 224 -11.31 7.88 10.92
N HIS A 225 -12.21 8.75 11.37
CA HIS A 225 -12.74 8.78 12.73
C HIS A 225 -11.65 8.83 13.81
N THR A 226 -10.57 9.58 13.55
CA THR A 226 -9.44 9.67 14.48
C THR A 226 -9.78 10.51 15.71
N GLY A 227 -9.42 9.99 16.89
CA GLY A 227 -9.48 10.76 18.15
C GLY A 227 -8.28 11.67 18.36
N VAL A 228 -8.35 12.53 19.39
CA VAL A 228 -7.28 13.49 19.78
C VAL A 228 -5.91 12.81 19.92
N LEU A 229 -5.89 11.66 20.57
CA LEU A 229 -4.67 10.89 20.79
C LEU A 229 -4.03 10.40 19.49
N PHE A 230 -4.83 9.91 18.54
CA PHE A 230 -4.33 9.46 17.25
C PHE A 230 -3.73 10.65 16.48
N ASN A 231 -4.41 11.80 16.50
CA ASN A 231 -3.93 13.02 15.83
C ASN A 231 -2.60 13.53 16.41
N LEU A 232 -2.41 13.42 17.73
CA LEU A 232 -1.13 13.74 18.37
C LEU A 232 -0.01 12.81 17.86
N LEU A 233 -0.25 11.50 17.84
CA LEU A 233 0.74 10.52 17.34
C LEU A 233 1.07 10.75 15.87
N ALA A 234 0.07 10.99 15.03
CA ALA A 234 0.27 11.30 13.63
C ALA A 234 1.16 12.55 13.46
N SER A 235 0.92 13.59 14.26
CA SER A 235 1.73 14.82 14.24
C SER A 235 3.18 14.56 14.66
N MET A 236 3.42 13.65 15.61
CA MET A 236 4.76 13.24 16.03
C MET A 236 5.48 12.36 14.99
N CYS A 237 4.74 11.57 14.20
CA CYS A 237 5.29 10.73 13.15
C CYS A 237 5.65 11.52 11.88
N ARG A 238 4.99 12.65 11.65
CA ARG A 238 5.12 13.46 10.42
C ARG A 238 6.56 13.83 10.02
N PRO A 239 7.48 14.19 10.94
CA PRO A 239 8.87 14.50 10.59
C PRO A 239 9.68 13.32 10.05
N PHE A 240 9.26 12.08 10.35
CA PHE A 240 9.95 10.89 9.89
C PHE A 240 9.46 10.41 8.51
N GLN A 241 8.34 10.97 8.03
CA GLN A 241 7.70 10.58 6.78
C GLN A 241 8.41 11.14 5.54
N THR A 242 8.41 10.33 4.49
CA THR A 242 8.72 10.77 3.13
C THR A 242 7.81 11.94 2.72
N GLU A 243 8.28 12.76 1.79
CA GLU A 243 7.53 13.94 1.35
C GLU A 243 6.18 13.57 0.74
N ASP A 244 6.15 12.56 -0.12
CA ASP A 244 4.93 12.07 -0.78
C ASP A 244 3.87 11.56 0.21
N LEU A 245 4.26 10.79 1.23
CA LEU A 245 3.36 10.36 2.29
C LEU A 245 2.86 11.57 3.10
N ARG A 246 3.73 12.52 3.41
CA ARG A 246 3.38 13.70 4.22
C ARG A 246 2.35 14.61 3.55
N GLU A 247 2.40 14.70 2.22
CA GLU A 247 1.46 15.48 1.40
C GLU A 247 0.13 14.75 1.19
N SER A 248 0.18 13.42 1.07
CA SER A 248 -0.98 12.58 0.81
C SER A 248 -1.71 12.11 2.08
N TRP A 249 -1.11 12.31 3.27
CA TRP A 249 -1.67 11.85 4.54
C TRP A 249 -2.70 12.83 5.14
N GLN A 250 -3.92 12.32 5.30
CA GLN A 250 -5.07 13.03 5.85
C GLN A 250 -5.56 12.30 7.11
N ILE A 251 -5.78 13.07 8.17
CA ILE A 251 -6.30 12.58 9.47
C ILE A 251 -7.60 13.29 9.81
N GLY A 252 -8.46 12.65 10.60
CA GLY A 252 -9.76 13.21 10.98
C GLY A 252 -10.79 13.13 9.86
N CYS A 253 -10.60 12.23 8.90
CA CYS A 253 -11.58 12.01 7.84
C CYS A 253 -12.88 11.43 8.41
N MET A 254 -14.01 11.80 7.84
CA MET A 254 -15.31 11.19 8.14
C MET A 254 -15.79 10.40 6.92
N SER A 255 -16.32 9.21 7.14
CA SER A 255 -16.90 8.39 6.07
C SER A 255 -18.42 8.59 6.06
N PRO A 256 -19.04 8.90 4.91
CA PRO A 256 -20.48 9.12 4.83
C PRO A 256 -21.28 7.85 5.19
N GLY A 257 -20.70 6.67 4.96
CA GLY A 257 -21.31 5.38 5.32
C GLY A 257 -21.05 4.94 6.77
N GLY A 258 -20.50 5.81 7.62
CA GLY A 258 -20.06 5.46 8.97
C GLY A 258 -18.73 4.70 8.99
N ARG A 259 -18.49 3.91 10.05
CA ARG A 259 -17.24 3.16 10.25
C ARG A 259 -16.91 2.27 9.05
N LEU A 260 -15.64 2.13 8.71
CA LEU A 260 -15.24 1.31 7.56
C LEU A 260 -15.53 -0.19 7.78
N ASP A 261 -15.41 -0.68 9.01
CA ASP A 261 -15.64 -2.10 9.33
C ASP A 261 -17.10 -2.53 9.10
N THR A 262 -18.08 -1.64 9.32
CA THR A 262 -19.50 -1.93 9.04
C THR A 262 -19.78 -2.04 7.54
N ILE A 263 -18.98 -1.39 6.68
CA ILE A 263 -19.10 -1.41 5.23
C ILE A 263 -18.41 -2.64 4.64
N PHE A 264 -17.16 -2.91 5.07
CA PHE A 264 -16.30 -3.88 4.40
C PHE A 264 -16.37 -5.30 4.97
N LEU A 265 -16.77 -5.48 6.24
CA LEU A 265 -16.91 -6.82 6.86
C LEU A 265 -18.24 -7.53 6.55
N GLN A 266 -19.00 -7.03 5.57
CA GLN A 266 -20.27 -7.64 5.17
C GLN A 266 -20.06 -8.92 4.32
N PRO A 267 -20.95 -9.92 4.37
CA PRO A 267 -22.03 -10.07 5.36
C PRO A 267 -21.52 -10.54 6.73
N ASN A 268 -20.27 -11.02 6.81
CA ASN A 268 -19.60 -11.40 8.05
C ASN A 268 -18.08 -11.42 7.84
N LEU A 269 -17.35 -11.48 8.96
CA LEU A 269 -15.88 -11.47 8.99
C LEU A 269 -15.24 -12.58 8.16
N GLN A 270 -15.77 -13.81 8.21
CA GLN A 270 -15.19 -14.93 7.48
C GLN A 270 -15.25 -14.69 5.96
N ALA A 271 -16.42 -14.31 5.46
CA ALA A 271 -16.61 -14.01 4.04
C ALA A 271 -15.74 -12.81 3.60
N ALA A 272 -15.55 -11.81 4.47
CA ALA A 272 -14.66 -10.69 4.17
C ALA A 272 -13.19 -11.12 4.08
N ASN A 273 -12.72 -11.94 5.03
CA ASN A 273 -11.36 -12.49 5.04
C ASN A 273 -11.07 -13.34 3.79
N GLU A 274 -12.00 -14.24 3.42
CA GLU A 274 -11.88 -15.08 2.22
C GLU A 274 -11.79 -14.21 0.95
N ARG A 275 -12.62 -13.16 0.83
CA ARG A 275 -12.54 -12.21 -0.28
C ARG A 275 -11.22 -11.46 -0.32
N PHE A 276 -10.73 -10.99 0.81
CA PHE A 276 -9.46 -10.27 0.90
C PHE A 276 -8.30 -11.16 0.42
N ILE A 277 -8.18 -12.38 0.98
CA ILE A 277 -7.13 -13.34 0.62
C ILE A 277 -7.19 -13.66 -0.88
N HIS A 278 -8.38 -13.96 -1.39
CA HIS A 278 -8.56 -14.29 -2.80
C HIS A 278 -8.14 -13.13 -3.72
N ARG A 279 -8.51 -11.89 -3.39
CA ARG A 279 -8.13 -10.71 -4.20
C ARG A 279 -6.63 -10.47 -4.20
N VAL A 280 -5.99 -10.50 -3.03
CA VAL A 280 -4.54 -10.32 -2.94
C VAL A 280 -3.82 -11.42 -3.71
N ALA A 281 -4.24 -12.68 -3.55
CA ALA A 281 -3.65 -13.81 -4.25
C ALA A 281 -3.74 -13.66 -5.78
N ASN A 282 -4.91 -13.32 -6.31
CA ASN A 282 -5.10 -13.18 -7.77
C ASN A 282 -4.25 -12.04 -8.36
N ILE A 283 -4.09 -10.94 -7.62
CA ILE A 283 -3.30 -9.80 -8.09
C ILE A 283 -1.81 -10.07 -7.97
N LEU A 284 -1.38 -10.80 -6.94
CA LEU A 284 -0.01 -11.29 -6.85
C LEU A 284 0.32 -12.26 -7.98
N GLU A 285 -0.59 -13.16 -8.34
CA GLU A 285 -0.41 -14.06 -9.48
C GLU A 285 -0.22 -13.27 -10.79
N LEU A 286 -1.04 -12.25 -11.04
CA LEU A 286 -0.85 -11.33 -12.15
C LEU A 286 0.53 -10.66 -12.12
N ARG A 287 0.90 -10.08 -10.97
CA ARG A 287 2.21 -9.42 -10.80
C ARG A 287 3.36 -10.38 -11.09
N TYR A 288 3.33 -11.59 -10.53
CA TYR A 288 4.39 -12.59 -10.74
C TYR A 288 4.47 -13.04 -12.20
N ASN A 289 3.34 -13.08 -12.91
CA ASN A 289 3.35 -13.32 -14.36
C ASN A 289 4.02 -12.17 -15.14
N HIS A 290 3.74 -10.90 -14.78
CA HIS A 290 4.44 -9.75 -15.35
C HIS A 290 5.93 -9.81 -15.06
N GLU A 291 6.31 -10.05 -13.81
CA GLU A 291 7.71 -10.17 -13.39
C GLU A 291 8.45 -11.26 -14.15
N ALA A 292 7.85 -12.44 -14.30
CA ALA A 292 8.48 -13.58 -14.98
C ALA A 292 8.64 -13.38 -16.50
N SER A 293 7.78 -12.56 -17.12
CA SER A 293 7.76 -12.35 -18.58
C SER A 293 8.41 -11.05 -19.02
N PHE A 294 8.56 -10.08 -18.12
CA PHE A 294 9.12 -8.78 -18.42
C PHE A 294 10.63 -8.85 -18.61
N VAL A 295 11.11 -8.20 -19.68
CA VAL A 295 12.53 -8.00 -19.96
C VAL A 295 12.74 -6.52 -20.20
N LEU A 296 13.74 -5.93 -19.55
CA LEU A 296 14.04 -4.51 -19.68
C LEU A 296 14.40 -4.20 -21.15
N PRO A 297 13.69 -3.29 -21.84
CA PRO A 297 13.98 -2.98 -23.23
C PRO A 297 15.40 -2.45 -23.41
N PRO A 298 16.07 -2.75 -24.55
CA PRO A 298 17.41 -2.23 -24.81
C PRO A 298 17.39 -0.71 -25.01
N LEU A 299 18.51 -0.06 -24.71
CA LEU A 299 18.68 1.38 -24.97
C LEU A 299 18.69 1.66 -26.49
N VAL A 300 17.65 2.34 -26.97
CA VAL A 300 17.56 2.78 -28.37
C VAL A 300 18.59 3.90 -28.62
N ASN A 301 19.52 3.69 -29.57
CA ASN A 301 20.53 4.66 -30.02
C ASN A 301 21.61 5.05 -29.00
N GLN A 302 22.33 4.08 -28.41
CA GLN A 302 23.71 4.39 -28.07
C GLN A 302 24.50 4.43 -29.39
N PRO A 303 25.04 5.60 -29.83
CA PRO A 303 26.01 5.58 -30.92
C PRO A 303 27.08 4.57 -30.54
N ALA A 304 27.35 3.60 -31.41
CA ALA A 304 28.35 2.57 -31.16
C ALA A 304 29.61 3.29 -30.64
N ALA A 305 30.03 2.95 -29.41
CA ALA A 305 31.24 3.51 -28.83
C ALA A 305 32.39 3.11 -29.78
N GLY A 306 32.81 4.08 -30.59
CA GLY A 306 33.91 3.94 -31.55
C GLY A 306 35.26 4.09 -30.86
#